data_AF-A0A1F3TZG4-F1
#
_entry.id   AF-A0A1F3TZG4-F1
#
_cell.length_a   1.000
_cell.length_b   1.000
_cell.length_c   1.000
_cell.angle_alpha   90.00
_cell.angle_beta   90.00
_cell.angle_gamma   90.00
#
_symmetry.space_group_name_H-M   'P 1'
#
loop_
_entity.id
_entity.type
_entity.pdbx_description
1 polymer ?
#
loop_
_entity_poly.entity_id
_entity_poly.type
_entity_poly.pdbx_seq_one_letter_code
_entity_poly.pdbx_strand_id
1 'polypeptide(L)'
;MNLNQIVARIPKFGLVLGVLILALIFIVVYNPLKDECEVKTAIFLKDMRGITSATRIKGKIQYPQIQFWKDRCREGNSIGACEDYFVGLRKLTKALKVYPEQCQVKFAEENPWFQKNIIEGIMVMALVAWGQEPPAGISERAGWLTESDVKTFCFLKRSIVNLIGEEQLLALRESVYLQYPQAWPESVEWDKQDPLSRPMAYKTPSNPSGTLEKNEIFERSLFSMRCDLFQ
;
A
#
# COMPACT_ATOMS: atom_id res chain seq x y z
N MET A 1 61.71 5.13 -26.08
CA MET A 1 61.18 3.93 -26.77
C MET A 1 59.83 4.33 -27.37
N ASN A 2 59.67 4.26 -28.69
CA ASN A 2 58.53 4.87 -29.39
C ASN A 2 57.27 3.99 -29.22
N LEU A 3 56.09 4.59 -28.99
CA LEU A 3 54.83 3.86 -28.75
C LEU A 3 54.54 2.83 -29.87
N ASN A 4 54.90 3.19 -31.10
CA ASN A 4 54.74 2.36 -32.29
C ASN A 4 55.58 1.06 -32.26
N GLN A 5 56.75 1.07 -31.62
CA GLN A 5 57.60 -0.13 -31.50
C GLN A 5 57.09 -1.11 -30.43
N ILE A 6 56.43 -0.59 -29.39
CA ILE A 6 55.83 -1.41 -28.33
C ILE A 6 54.54 -2.07 -28.86
N VAL A 7 53.70 -1.29 -29.56
CA VAL A 7 52.46 -1.79 -30.17
C VAL A 7 52.73 -2.85 -31.24
N ALA A 8 53.79 -2.70 -32.04
CA ALA A 8 54.15 -3.68 -33.06
C ALA A 8 54.65 -5.03 -32.51
N ARG A 9 55.07 -5.10 -31.24
CA ARG A 9 55.53 -6.34 -30.58
C ARG A 9 54.40 -7.14 -29.92
N ILE A 10 53.24 -6.53 -29.71
CA ILE A 10 52.11 -7.19 -29.07
C ILE A 10 51.37 -8.03 -30.12
N PRO A 11 51.16 -9.33 -29.90
CA PRO A 11 50.36 -10.15 -30.82
C PRO A 11 48.96 -9.54 -30.96
N LYS A 12 48.45 -9.45 -32.19
CA LYS A 12 47.16 -8.78 -32.51
C LYS A 12 46.01 -9.23 -31.60
N PHE A 13 46.00 -10.50 -31.21
CA PHE A 13 45.03 -11.07 -30.28
C PHE A 13 45.06 -10.41 -28.89
N GLY A 14 46.25 -10.12 -28.34
CA GLY A 14 46.40 -9.45 -27.05
C GLY A 14 45.92 -8.00 -27.08
N LEU A 15 46.05 -7.32 -28.22
CA LEU A 15 45.55 -5.96 -28.41
C LEU A 15 44.01 -5.93 -28.44
N VAL A 16 43.38 -6.88 -29.14
CA VAL A 16 41.91 -7.05 -29.16
C VAL A 16 41.39 -7.38 -27.76
N LEU A 17 42.04 -8.31 -27.05
CA LEU A 17 41.65 -8.67 -25.68
C LEU A 17 41.77 -7.47 -24.73
N GLY A 18 42.85 -6.69 -24.84
CA GLY A 18 43.05 -5.47 -24.05
C GLY A 18 41.97 -4.42 -24.29
N VAL A 19 41.57 -4.20 -25.55
CA VAL A 19 40.47 -3.28 -25.89
C VAL A 19 39.13 -3.78 -25.35
N LEU A 20 38.85 -5.09 -25.45
CA LEU A 20 37.63 -5.68 -24.91
C LEU A 20 37.54 -5.54 -23.37
N ILE A 21 38.65 -5.80 -22.67
CA ILE A 21 38.71 -5.64 -21.21
C ILE A 21 38.52 -4.18 -20.82
N LEU A 22 39.20 -3.23 -21.49
CA LEU A 22 39.04 -1.80 -21.24
C LEU A 22 37.61 -1.32 -21.51
N ALA A 23 36.99 -1.80 -22.60
CA ALA A 23 35.60 -1.50 -22.92
C ALA A 23 34.65 -2.06 -21.85
N LEU A 24 34.88 -3.27 -21.36
CA LEU A 24 34.06 -3.90 -20.32
C LEU A 24 34.20 -3.18 -18.97
N ILE A 25 35.42 -2.80 -18.59
CA ILE A 25 35.68 -1.96 -17.40
C ILE A 25 34.97 -0.62 -17.55
N PHE A 26 35.08 0.02 -18.71
CA PHE A 26 34.39 1.29 -18.99
C PHE A 26 32.87 1.12 -18.86
N ILE A 27 32.28 0.06 -19.41
CA ILE A 27 30.84 -0.20 -19.28
C ILE A 27 30.45 -0.40 -17.81
N VAL A 28 31.20 -1.17 -17.02
CA VAL A 28 30.88 -1.43 -15.61
C VAL A 28 31.03 -0.18 -14.74
N VAL A 29 32.03 0.66 -15.01
CA VAL A 29 32.27 1.90 -14.25
C VAL A 29 31.24 2.98 -14.59
N TYR A 30 30.88 3.13 -15.87
CA TYR A 30 29.94 4.17 -16.30
C TYR A 30 28.47 3.74 -16.29
N ASN A 31 28.20 2.44 -16.35
CA ASN A 31 26.88 1.83 -16.24
C ASN A 31 26.96 0.67 -15.24
N PRO A 32 27.08 0.96 -13.93
CA PRO A 32 27.06 -0.10 -12.93
C PRO A 32 25.83 -0.97 -13.13
N LEU A 33 26.02 -2.28 -13.02
CA LEU A 33 24.91 -3.23 -13.07
C LEU A 33 23.93 -2.83 -11.98
N LYS A 34 22.74 -2.40 -12.40
CA LYS A 34 21.69 -2.03 -11.46
C LYS A 34 21.28 -3.27 -10.68
N ASP A 35 21.13 -3.10 -9.38
CA ASP A 35 20.59 -4.13 -8.53
C ASP A 35 19.15 -4.46 -8.98
N GLU A 36 18.72 -5.72 -8.78
CA GLU A 36 17.38 -6.15 -9.16
C GLU A 36 16.32 -5.27 -8.48
N CYS A 37 16.51 -4.94 -7.21
CA CYS A 37 15.58 -4.10 -6.47
C CYS A 37 15.51 -2.68 -7.06
N GLU A 38 16.60 -2.12 -7.58
CA GLU A 38 16.58 -0.79 -8.21
C GLU A 38 15.71 -0.79 -9.47
N VAL A 39 15.88 -1.81 -10.33
CA VAL A 39 15.10 -1.96 -11.56
C VAL A 39 13.62 -2.17 -11.22
N LYS A 40 13.32 -3.04 -10.26
CA LYS A 40 11.95 -3.35 -9.85
C LYS A 40 11.28 -2.16 -9.15
N THR A 41 12.02 -1.40 -8.35
CA THR A 41 11.56 -0.14 -7.75
C THR A 41 11.17 0.87 -8.81
N ALA A 42 12.00 1.02 -9.85
CA ALA A 42 11.70 1.94 -10.95
C ALA A 42 10.42 1.55 -11.69
N ILE A 43 10.17 0.25 -11.88
CA ILE A 43 8.92 -0.27 -12.47
C ILE A 43 7.74 0.01 -11.53
N PHE A 44 7.86 -0.31 -10.25
CA PHE A 44 6.82 -0.04 -9.25
C PHE A 44 6.44 1.43 -9.20
N LEU A 45 7.42 2.33 -9.10
CA LEU A 45 7.19 3.77 -9.08
C LEU A 45 6.57 4.27 -10.38
N LYS A 46 6.94 3.70 -11.53
CA LYS A 46 6.34 4.01 -12.83
C LYS A 46 4.87 3.62 -12.87
N ASP A 47 4.51 2.44 -12.36
CA ASP A 47 3.13 1.98 -12.30
C ASP A 47 2.28 2.82 -11.35
N MET A 48 2.89 3.31 -10.25
CA MET A 48 2.21 4.11 -9.24
C MET A 48 2.15 5.62 -9.52
N ARG A 49 2.67 6.08 -10.68
CA ARG A 49 2.61 7.50 -11.08
C ARG A 49 1.18 8.03 -11.12
N GLY A 50 0.99 9.22 -10.56
CA GLY A 50 -0.31 9.89 -10.45
C GLY A 50 -1.22 9.34 -9.35
N ILE A 51 -0.88 8.18 -8.77
CA ILE A 51 -1.65 7.59 -7.66
C ILE A 51 -0.97 7.95 -6.34
N THR A 52 0.23 7.41 -6.08
CA THR A 52 0.98 7.70 -4.85
C THR A 52 2.11 8.70 -5.05
N SER A 53 2.57 8.88 -6.29
CA SER A 53 3.66 9.80 -6.63
C SER A 53 3.22 10.85 -7.63
N ALA A 54 3.75 12.06 -7.49
CA ALA A 54 3.48 13.14 -8.44
C ALA A 54 4.10 12.78 -9.80
N THR A 55 3.43 13.20 -10.88
CA THR A 55 3.93 12.98 -12.25
C THR A 55 3.74 14.24 -13.07
N ARG A 56 4.52 14.41 -14.15
CA ARG A 56 4.31 15.50 -15.11
C ARG A 56 3.64 14.97 -16.36
N ILE A 57 2.47 15.52 -16.69
CA ILE A 57 1.73 15.22 -17.92
C ILE A 57 1.57 16.51 -18.71
N LYS A 58 2.07 16.54 -19.95
CA LYS A 58 1.99 17.70 -20.85
C LYS A 58 2.46 19.02 -20.19
N GLY A 59 3.55 18.96 -19.42
CA GLY A 59 4.13 20.11 -18.73
C GLY A 59 3.44 20.53 -17.42
N LYS A 60 2.31 19.91 -17.05
CA LYS A 60 1.62 20.17 -15.78
C LYS A 60 1.95 19.11 -14.74
N ILE A 61 2.13 19.53 -13.48
CA ILE A 61 2.32 18.62 -12.35
C ILE A 61 0.95 18.06 -11.95
N GLN A 62 0.81 16.74 -11.98
CA GLN A 62 -0.29 16.01 -11.40
C GLN A 62 0.14 15.49 -10.02
N TYR A 63 -0.54 15.96 -8.98
CA TYR A 63 -0.29 15.54 -7.61
C TYR A 63 -0.83 14.12 -7.34
N PRO A 64 -0.28 13.40 -6.34
CA PRO A 64 -0.80 12.10 -5.92
C PRO A 64 -2.29 12.19 -5.58
N GLN A 65 -3.10 11.37 -6.24
CA GLN A 65 -4.56 11.39 -6.05
C GLN A 65 -5.02 10.49 -4.90
N ILE A 66 -4.19 9.54 -4.45
CA ILE A 66 -4.61 8.53 -3.45
C ILE A 66 -5.07 9.15 -2.13
N GLN A 67 -4.45 10.24 -1.70
CA GLN A 67 -4.83 10.95 -0.48
C GLN A 67 -6.21 11.62 -0.64
N PHE A 68 -6.43 12.31 -1.76
CA PHE A 68 -7.72 12.93 -2.08
C PHE A 68 -8.85 11.90 -2.16
N TRP A 69 -8.61 10.76 -2.83
CA TRP A 69 -9.59 9.68 -2.91
C TRP A 69 -9.87 9.04 -1.55
N LYS A 70 -8.85 8.90 -0.70
CA LYS A 70 -9.01 8.42 0.67
C LYS A 70 -9.93 9.33 1.47
N ASP A 71 -9.65 10.63 1.45
CA ASP A 71 -10.41 11.61 2.24
C ASP A 71 -11.87 11.65 1.77
N ARG A 72 -12.09 11.67 0.45
CA ARG A 72 -13.44 11.53 -0.14
C ARG A 72 -14.14 10.23 0.26
N CYS A 73 -13.44 9.10 0.30
CA CYS A 73 -14.01 7.82 0.72
C CYS A 73 -14.41 7.84 2.20
N ARG A 74 -13.54 8.37 3.08
CA ARG A 74 -13.82 8.51 4.52
C ARG A 74 -14.99 9.45 4.80
N GLU A 75 -15.13 10.50 4.00
CA GLU A 75 -16.24 11.44 4.09
C GLU A 75 -17.53 10.81 3.53
N GLY A 76 -17.51 10.35 2.29
CA GLY A 76 -18.73 9.87 1.62
C GLY A 76 -19.26 8.52 2.10
N ASN A 77 -18.45 7.74 2.85
CA ASN A 77 -18.76 6.42 3.42
C ASN A 77 -19.81 5.65 2.62
N SER A 78 -19.50 5.35 1.36
CA SER A 78 -20.36 4.63 0.42
C SER A 78 -19.52 4.00 -0.67
N ILE A 79 -20.06 2.96 -1.32
CA ILE A 79 -19.38 2.26 -2.43
C ILE A 79 -18.93 3.27 -3.50
N GLY A 80 -19.81 4.18 -3.91
CA GLY A 80 -19.51 5.17 -4.94
C GLY A 80 -18.45 6.18 -4.53
N ALA A 81 -18.39 6.59 -3.26
CA ALA A 81 -17.36 7.50 -2.76
C ALA A 81 -15.97 6.85 -2.68
N CYS A 82 -15.92 5.53 -2.50
CA CYS A 82 -14.69 4.77 -2.29
C CYS A 82 -14.13 4.09 -3.54
N GLU A 83 -14.87 4.08 -4.65
CA GLU A 83 -14.47 3.35 -5.87
C GLU A 83 -13.08 3.75 -6.38
N ASP A 84 -12.80 5.05 -6.54
CA ASP A 84 -11.49 5.53 -7.01
C ASP A 84 -10.35 5.12 -6.08
N TYR A 85 -10.60 5.15 -4.77
CA TYR A 85 -9.61 4.74 -3.77
C TYR A 85 -9.33 3.23 -3.87
N PHE A 86 -10.37 2.41 -3.98
CA PHE A 86 -10.23 0.95 -4.13
C PHE A 86 -9.61 0.55 -5.46
N VAL A 87 -9.90 1.26 -6.56
CA VAL A 87 -9.15 1.12 -7.83
C VAL A 87 -7.66 1.38 -7.60
N GLY A 88 -7.32 2.44 -6.87
CA GLY A 88 -5.93 2.77 -6.50
C GLY A 88 -5.26 1.65 -5.71
N LEU A 89 -5.94 1.10 -4.68
CA LEU A 89 -5.44 -0.03 -3.88
C LEU A 89 -5.30 -1.32 -4.70
N ARG A 90 -6.25 -1.63 -5.59
CA ARG A 90 -6.16 -2.76 -6.54
C ARG A 90 -4.95 -2.62 -7.46
N LYS A 91 -4.63 -1.41 -7.91
CA LYS A 91 -3.43 -1.17 -8.72
C LYS A 91 -2.15 -1.29 -7.88
N LEU A 92 -2.15 -0.80 -6.65
CA LEU A 92 -1.05 -0.98 -5.70
C LEU A 92 -0.77 -2.47 -5.46
N THR A 93 -1.78 -3.28 -5.18
CA THR A 93 -1.61 -4.72 -4.95
C THR A 93 -1.09 -5.44 -6.19
N LYS A 94 -1.56 -5.09 -7.40
CA LYS A 94 -1.01 -5.62 -8.66
C LYS A 94 0.47 -5.29 -8.83
N ALA A 95 0.87 -4.05 -8.54
CA ALA A 95 2.27 -3.64 -8.61
C ALA A 95 3.13 -4.38 -7.57
N LEU A 96 2.58 -4.62 -6.37
CA LEU A 96 3.28 -5.36 -5.31
C LEU A 96 3.42 -6.85 -5.59
N LYS A 97 2.47 -7.49 -6.26
CA LYS A 97 2.56 -8.91 -6.64
C LYS A 97 3.79 -9.23 -7.48
N VAL A 98 4.27 -8.27 -8.27
CA VAL A 98 5.46 -8.42 -9.12
C VAL A 98 6.72 -7.80 -8.50
N TYR A 99 6.61 -7.23 -7.30
CA TYR A 99 7.68 -6.56 -6.59
C TYR A 99 8.24 -7.49 -5.49
N PRO A 100 9.50 -7.96 -5.58
CA PRO A 100 10.03 -8.96 -4.64
C PRO A 100 9.97 -8.49 -3.18
N GLU A 101 9.61 -9.38 -2.26
CA GLU A 101 9.42 -9.05 -0.83
C GLU A 101 10.68 -8.44 -0.19
N GLN A 102 11.87 -8.96 -0.53
CA GLN A 102 13.15 -8.40 -0.07
C GLN A 102 13.35 -6.94 -0.48
N CYS A 103 12.84 -6.54 -1.66
CA CYS A 103 12.90 -5.16 -2.13
C CYS A 103 11.84 -4.27 -1.46
N GLN A 104 10.71 -4.85 -1.04
CA GLN A 104 9.65 -4.13 -0.35
C GLN A 104 10.10 -3.61 1.02
N VAL A 105 10.82 -4.42 1.79
CA VAL A 105 11.32 -4.03 3.13
C VAL A 105 12.25 -2.83 3.01
N LYS A 106 13.31 -2.95 2.20
CA LYS A 106 14.27 -1.85 1.96
C LYS A 106 13.57 -0.60 1.43
N PHE A 107 12.64 -0.77 0.50
CA PHE A 107 11.89 0.36 -0.05
C PHE A 107 11.01 1.05 1.01
N ALA A 108 10.37 0.29 1.90
CA ALA A 108 9.56 0.84 2.99
C ALA A 108 10.38 1.65 3.99
N GLU A 109 11.60 1.21 4.31
CA GLU A 109 12.54 1.95 5.15
C GLU A 109 12.92 3.30 4.55
N GLU A 110 13.20 3.32 3.23
CA GLU A 110 13.54 4.54 2.50
C GLU A 110 12.32 5.43 2.21
N ASN A 111 11.11 4.85 2.20
CA ASN A 111 9.87 5.51 1.79
C ASN A 111 8.72 5.25 2.77
N PRO A 112 8.67 5.91 3.94
CA PRO A 112 7.64 5.67 4.96
C PRO A 112 6.20 5.86 4.47
N TRP A 113 6.00 6.69 3.43
CA TRP A 113 4.69 6.90 2.80
C TRP A 113 4.13 5.60 2.22
N PHE A 114 4.97 4.66 1.79
CA PHE A 114 4.56 3.41 1.16
C PHE A 114 3.83 2.51 2.17
N GLN A 115 4.47 2.26 3.32
CA GLN A 115 3.86 1.54 4.43
C GLN A 115 2.59 2.24 4.92
N LYS A 116 2.63 3.58 5.06
CA LYS A 116 1.47 4.38 5.46
C LYS A 116 0.27 4.17 4.54
N ASN A 117 0.44 4.18 3.23
CA ASN A 117 -0.66 3.98 2.28
C ASN A 117 -1.28 2.57 2.38
N ILE A 118 -0.47 1.53 2.65
CA ILE A 118 -0.98 0.16 2.86
C ILE A 118 -1.81 0.11 4.16
N ILE A 119 -1.28 0.65 5.25
CA ILE A 119 -1.95 0.71 6.57
C ILE A 119 -3.28 1.44 6.43
N GLU A 120 -3.26 2.64 5.86
CA GLU A 120 -4.47 3.44 5.67
C GLU A 120 -5.49 2.75 4.75
N GLY A 121 -5.02 2.05 3.71
CA GLY A 121 -5.88 1.23 2.85
C GLY A 121 -6.60 0.14 3.63
N ILE A 122 -5.89 -0.62 4.46
CA ILE A 122 -6.47 -1.66 5.33
C ILE A 122 -7.50 -1.05 6.29
N MET A 123 -7.15 0.06 6.95
CA MET A 123 -8.05 0.74 7.88
C MET A 123 -9.34 1.20 7.20
N VAL A 124 -9.23 1.89 6.07
CA VAL A 124 -10.38 2.42 5.34
C VAL A 124 -11.26 1.29 4.82
N MET A 125 -10.67 0.23 4.24
CA MET A 125 -11.45 -0.92 3.79
C MET A 125 -12.20 -1.60 4.94
N ALA A 126 -11.58 -1.73 6.12
CA ALA A 126 -12.22 -2.30 7.30
C ALA A 126 -13.38 -1.41 7.81
N LEU A 127 -13.19 -0.09 7.85
CA LEU A 127 -14.24 0.87 8.24
C LEU A 127 -15.40 0.90 7.25
N VAL A 128 -15.12 0.87 5.95
CA VAL A 128 -16.14 0.85 4.89
C VAL A 128 -16.91 -0.47 4.89
N ALA A 129 -16.23 -1.59 5.13
CA ALA A 129 -16.88 -2.90 5.28
C ALA A 129 -17.78 -2.98 6.52
N TRP A 130 -17.42 -2.25 7.59
CA TRP A 130 -18.28 -2.10 8.77
C TRP A 130 -19.55 -1.32 8.44
N GLY A 131 -19.47 -0.34 7.55
CA GLY A 131 -20.63 0.40 7.05
C GLY A 131 -21.24 1.34 8.09
N GLN A 132 -22.58 1.41 8.07
CA GLN A 132 -23.33 2.34 8.92
C GLN A 132 -23.51 1.80 10.34
N GLU A 133 -23.76 0.52 10.48
CA GLU A 133 -24.01 -0.16 11.76
C GLU A 133 -23.22 -1.47 11.80
N PRO A 134 -22.94 -2.02 13.00
CA PRO A 134 -22.25 -3.29 13.13
C PRO A 134 -22.89 -4.37 12.26
N PRO A 135 -22.11 -5.07 11.40
CA PRO A 135 -22.65 -6.16 10.59
C PRO A 135 -23.42 -7.17 11.44
N ALA A 136 -24.61 -7.59 10.98
CA ALA A 136 -25.48 -8.45 11.78
C ALA A 136 -24.88 -9.86 11.96
N GLY A 137 -24.05 -10.30 11.01
CA GLY A 137 -23.38 -11.59 11.07
C GLY A 137 -22.14 -11.71 10.17
N ILE A 138 -21.51 -12.88 10.23
CA ILE A 138 -20.26 -13.20 9.54
C ILE A 138 -20.38 -13.10 8.01
N SER A 139 -21.58 -13.35 7.45
CA SER A 139 -21.85 -13.21 6.02
C SER A 139 -21.82 -11.76 5.53
N GLU A 140 -22.03 -10.80 6.43
CA GLU A 140 -22.14 -9.38 6.12
C GLU A 140 -20.86 -8.60 6.45
N ARG A 141 -19.81 -9.25 6.97
CA ARG A 141 -18.54 -8.58 7.32
C ARG A 141 -17.76 -8.00 6.15
N ALA A 142 -18.07 -8.42 4.92
CA ALA A 142 -17.57 -7.78 3.71
C ALA A 142 -18.32 -6.49 3.40
N GLY A 143 -19.55 -6.35 3.92
CA GLY A 143 -20.41 -5.19 3.78
C GLY A 143 -20.53 -4.75 2.33
N TRP A 144 -19.96 -3.58 2.06
CA TRP A 144 -19.96 -2.91 0.76
C TRP A 144 -18.82 -3.32 -0.17
N LEU A 145 -17.92 -4.20 0.26
CA LEU A 145 -16.78 -4.62 -0.53
C LEU A 145 -17.16 -5.67 -1.57
N THR A 146 -16.65 -5.51 -2.79
CA THR A 146 -16.72 -6.56 -3.82
C THR A 146 -15.74 -7.69 -3.51
N GLU A 147 -15.88 -8.84 -4.18
CA GLU A 147 -14.90 -9.93 -4.07
C GLU A 147 -13.47 -9.46 -4.41
N SER A 148 -13.34 -8.54 -5.37
CA SER A 148 -12.04 -7.99 -5.77
C SER A 148 -11.42 -7.10 -4.68
N ASP A 149 -12.25 -6.41 -3.91
CA ASP A 149 -11.82 -5.59 -2.77
C ASP A 149 -11.42 -6.47 -1.60
N VAL A 150 -12.17 -7.54 -1.33
CA VAL A 150 -11.80 -8.53 -0.33
C VAL A 150 -10.43 -9.15 -0.64
N LYS A 151 -10.18 -9.55 -1.89
CA LYS A 151 -8.85 -10.04 -2.33
C LYS A 151 -7.76 -8.98 -2.13
N THR A 152 -8.08 -7.72 -2.41
CA THR A 152 -7.16 -6.58 -2.22
C THR A 152 -6.82 -6.39 -0.76
N PHE A 153 -7.82 -6.35 0.12
CA PHE A 153 -7.64 -6.28 1.58
C PHE A 153 -6.75 -7.43 2.07
N CYS A 154 -7.05 -8.65 1.65
CA CYS A 154 -6.30 -9.83 2.08
C CYS A 154 -4.84 -9.82 1.61
N PHE A 155 -4.58 -9.35 0.40
CA PHE A 155 -3.22 -9.15 -0.09
C PHE A 155 -2.50 -8.07 0.75
N LEU A 156 -3.11 -6.90 0.93
CA LEU A 156 -2.52 -5.81 1.73
C LEU A 156 -2.25 -6.23 3.17
N LYS A 157 -3.17 -6.96 3.80
CA LYS A 157 -3.02 -7.52 5.16
C LYS A 157 -1.80 -8.44 5.24
N ARG A 158 -1.56 -9.28 4.23
CA ARG A 158 -0.36 -10.14 4.19
C ARG A 158 0.91 -9.33 3.97
N SER A 159 0.88 -8.41 3.01
CA SER A 159 2.02 -7.54 2.73
C SER A 159 2.43 -6.72 3.95
N ILE A 160 1.46 -6.20 4.73
CA ILE A 160 1.80 -5.41 5.91
C ILE A 160 2.42 -6.28 7.01
N VAL A 161 1.97 -7.53 7.22
CA VAL A 161 2.61 -8.46 8.18
C VAL A 161 4.08 -8.66 7.83
N ASN A 162 4.40 -8.83 6.54
CA ASN A 162 5.79 -8.97 6.09
C ASN A 162 6.63 -7.71 6.32
N LEU A 163 6.01 -6.53 6.28
CA LEU A 163 6.69 -5.24 6.44
C LEU A 163 6.88 -4.82 7.90
N ILE A 164 5.86 -5.03 8.74
CA ILE A 164 5.82 -4.43 10.09
C ILE A 164 5.72 -5.46 11.21
N GLY A 165 5.44 -6.73 10.89
CA GLY A 165 5.20 -7.78 11.88
C GLY A 165 3.73 -7.96 12.28
N GLU A 166 3.46 -9.09 12.94
CA GLU A 166 2.10 -9.46 13.35
C GLU A 166 1.61 -8.63 14.56
N GLU A 167 2.50 -8.30 15.51
CA GLU A 167 2.15 -7.50 16.69
C GLU A 167 1.65 -6.09 16.31
N GLN A 168 2.28 -5.47 15.33
CA GLN A 168 1.93 -4.15 14.83
C GLN A 168 0.63 -4.19 14.03
N LEU A 169 0.34 -5.30 13.34
CA LEU A 169 -0.99 -5.53 12.74
C LEU A 169 -2.07 -5.68 13.83
N LEU A 170 -1.78 -6.35 14.94
CA LEU A 170 -2.70 -6.43 16.08
C LEU A 170 -2.96 -5.03 16.65
N ALA A 171 -1.92 -4.23 16.89
CA ALA A 171 -2.07 -2.86 17.36
C ALA A 171 -2.89 -1.98 16.39
N LEU A 172 -2.63 -2.11 15.08
CA LEU A 172 -3.42 -1.46 14.04
C LEU A 172 -4.89 -1.83 14.13
N ARG A 173 -5.20 -3.13 14.25
CA ARG A 173 -6.56 -3.63 14.39
C ARG A 173 -7.26 -3.04 15.62
N GLU A 174 -6.61 -3.02 16.78
CA GLU A 174 -7.17 -2.40 18.00
C GLU A 174 -7.47 -0.91 17.78
N SER A 175 -6.59 -0.18 17.09
CA SER A 175 -6.83 1.23 16.77
C SER A 175 -8.01 1.48 15.83
N VAL A 176 -8.34 0.49 14.99
CA VAL A 176 -9.53 0.56 14.12
C VAL A 176 -10.80 0.27 14.91
N TYR A 177 -10.74 -0.60 15.92
CA TYR A 177 -11.92 -0.92 16.75
C TYR A 177 -12.46 0.32 17.48
N LEU A 178 -11.55 1.19 17.91
CA LEU A 178 -11.88 2.48 18.53
C LEU A 178 -12.55 3.46 17.57
N GLN A 179 -12.52 3.19 16.26
CA GLN A 179 -13.13 4.04 15.23
C GLN A 179 -14.45 3.49 14.70
N TYR A 180 -14.81 2.25 15.03
CA TYR A 180 -16.06 1.68 14.53
C TYR A 180 -17.27 2.40 15.13
N PRO A 181 -18.18 2.91 14.29
CA PRO A 181 -19.41 3.54 14.76
C PRO A 181 -20.41 2.48 15.20
N GLN A 182 -21.23 2.84 16.18
CA GLN A 182 -22.38 2.04 16.61
C GLN A 182 -23.56 2.18 15.65
N ALA A 183 -23.78 3.38 15.12
CA ALA A 183 -24.71 3.68 14.04
C ALA A 183 -24.24 4.97 13.35
N TRP A 184 -24.28 5.01 12.02
CA TRP A 184 -24.09 6.23 11.25
C TRP A 184 -25.38 7.04 11.28
N PRO A 185 -25.30 8.37 11.45
CA PRO A 185 -26.46 9.22 11.25
C PRO A 185 -26.89 9.15 9.77
N GLU A 186 -28.21 9.21 9.52
CA GLU A 186 -28.81 9.18 8.17
C GLU A 186 -28.29 10.31 7.26
N SER A 187 -27.86 11.42 7.86
CA SER A 187 -27.16 12.51 7.18
C SER A 187 -26.02 13.06 8.03
N VAL A 188 -24.90 13.38 7.38
CA VAL A 188 -23.77 14.07 8.00
C VAL A 188 -23.86 15.54 7.61
N GLU A 189 -24.22 16.42 8.54
CA GLU A 189 -24.08 17.87 8.38
C GLU A 189 -22.61 18.26 8.59
N TRP A 190 -21.85 18.28 7.50
CA TRP A 190 -20.39 18.47 7.46
C TRP A 190 -19.91 19.75 8.13
N ASP A 191 -20.74 20.79 8.11
CA ASP A 191 -20.49 22.13 8.59
C ASP A 191 -20.67 22.30 10.10
N LYS A 192 -21.13 21.26 10.82
CA LYS A 192 -21.45 21.32 12.25
C LYS A 192 -20.74 20.28 13.12
N GLN A 193 -19.85 19.45 12.57
CA GLN A 193 -19.24 18.39 13.38
C GLN A 193 -18.09 18.92 14.25
N ASP A 194 -18.23 18.75 15.56
CA ASP A 194 -17.09 18.42 16.40
C ASP A 194 -16.63 17.00 15.99
N PRO A 195 -15.39 16.80 15.53
CA PRO A 195 -14.88 15.50 15.09
C PRO A 195 -14.93 14.39 16.17
N LEU A 196 -15.33 14.70 17.40
CA LEU A 196 -15.28 13.82 18.58
C LEU A 196 -16.57 13.13 19.02
N SER A 197 -17.75 13.35 18.41
CA SER A 197 -19.01 12.83 18.98
C SER A 197 -19.71 11.70 18.20
N ARG A 198 -18.96 10.86 17.48
CA ARG A 198 -19.55 9.63 16.92
C ARG A 198 -19.69 8.57 18.02
N PRO A 199 -20.88 7.98 18.22
CA PRO A 199 -21.03 6.86 19.14
C PRO A 199 -20.15 5.70 18.69
N MET A 200 -19.14 5.35 19.49
CA MET A 200 -18.22 4.26 19.20
C MET A 200 -18.85 2.93 19.62
N ALA A 201 -18.81 1.94 18.73
CA ALA A 201 -19.34 0.59 19.00
C ALA A 201 -18.55 -0.13 20.10
N TYR A 202 -17.24 0.10 20.18
CA TYR A 202 -16.38 -0.64 21.10
C TYR A 202 -16.56 -0.19 22.55
N LYS A 203 -17.04 -1.10 23.38
CA LYS A 203 -17.19 -0.91 24.81
C LYS A 203 -15.84 -1.04 25.52
N THR A 204 -15.46 -0.01 26.26
CA THR A 204 -14.23 0.03 27.07
C THR A 204 -14.51 0.72 28.41
N PRO A 205 -13.61 0.65 29.40
CA PRO A 205 -13.76 1.43 30.64
C PRO A 205 -13.86 2.95 30.39
N SER A 206 -13.21 3.46 29.33
CA SER A 206 -13.29 4.86 28.91
C SER A 206 -14.47 5.18 28.00
N ASN A 207 -15.16 4.17 27.46
CA ASN A 207 -16.39 4.29 26.66
C ASN A 207 -17.44 3.27 27.16
N PRO A 208 -18.06 3.52 28.33
CA PRO A 208 -19.05 2.59 28.88
C PRO A 208 -20.33 2.51 28.05
N SER A 209 -20.59 3.49 27.19
CA SER A 209 -21.73 3.54 26.26
C SER A 209 -21.57 2.66 25.02
N GLY A 210 -20.36 2.16 24.73
CA GLY A 210 -20.16 1.20 23.65
C GLY A 210 -20.99 -0.06 23.88
N THR A 211 -21.40 -0.71 22.79
CA THR A 211 -22.33 -1.85 22.84
C THR A 211 -21.69 -3.20 22.61
N LEU A 212 -20.54 -3.24 21.96
CA LEU A 212 -19.89 -4.49 21.57
C LEU A 212 -18.59 -4.69 22.35
N GLU A 213 -18.40 -5.92 22.80
CA GLU A 213 -17.13 -6.36 23.38
C GLU A 213 -16.10 -6.59 22.26
N LYS A 214 -14.82 -6.64 22.65
CA LYS A 214 -13.69 -6.79 21.71
C LYS A 214 -13.82 -8.00 20.78
N ASN A 215 -14.24 -9.14 21.31
CA ASN A 215 -14.36 -10.39 20.55
C ASN A 215 -15.47 -10.29 19.51
N GLU A 216 -16.60 -9.69 19.86
CA GLU A 216 -17.72 -9.49 18.94
C GLU A 216 -17.34 -8.55 17.79
N ILE A 217 -16.60 -7.48 18.10
CA ILE A 217 -16.05 -6.58 17.08
C ILE A 217 -15.12 -7.32 16.14
N PHE A 218 -14.21 -8.14 16.69
CA PHE A 218 -13.31 -8.92 15.86
C PHE A 218 -14.09 -9.80 14.89
N GLU A 219 -15.00 -10.63 15.40
CA GLU A 219 -15.78 -11.59 14.60
C GLU A 219 -16.56 -10.91 13.46
N ARG A 220 -17.18 -9.76 13.75
CA ARG A 220 -17.95 -8.98 12.77
C ARG A 220 -17.09 -8.15 11.82
N SER A 221 -15.85 -7.84 12.19
CA SER A 221 -14.98 -6.99 11.39
C SER A 221 -14.37 -7.74 10.19
N LEU A 222 -13.94 -6.96 9.20
CA LEU A 222 -13.15 -7.48 8.07
C LEU A 222 -11.85 -8.18 8.51
N PHE A 223 -11.32 -7.87 9.69
CA PHE A 223 -10.08 -8.47 10.20
C PHE A 223 -10.21 -9.96 10.55
N SER A 224 -11.42 -10.46 10.89
CA SER A 224 -11.67 -11.90 11.11
C SER A 224 -11.69 -12.73 9.84
N MET A 225 -11.62 -12.09 8.68
CA MET A 225 -11.73 -12.78 7.41
C MET A 225 -10.53 -13.71 7.17
N ARG A 226 -10.85 -14.92 6.70
CA ARG A 226 -9.90 -15.97 6.33
C ARG A 226 -9.27 -15.68 4.96
N CYS A 227 -8.22 -14.88 4.98
CA CYS A 227 -7.51 -14.45 3.77
C CYS A 227 -6.72 -15.55 3.06
N ASP A 228 -6.58 -16.72 3.68
CA ASP A 228 -6.05 -17.94 3.06
C ASP A 228 -6.98 -18.49 1.96
N LEU A 229 -8.28 -18.17 2.02
CA LEU A 229 -9.28 -18.58 1.02
C LEU A 229 -9.34 -17.68 -0.23
N PHE A 230 -8.63 -16.54 -0.24
CA PHE A 230 -8.74 -15.48 -1.25
C PHE A 230 -7.42 -15.20 -1.98
N GLN A 231 -6.76 -16.25 -2.50
CA GLN A 231 -5.48 -16.15 -3.22
C GLN A 231 -5.62 -15.65 -4.67
#